data_AF-A0A512B523-F1
#
_entry.id   AF-A0A512B523-F1
#
_cell.length_a   1.000
_cell.length_b   1.000
_cell.length_c   1.000
_cell.angle_alpha   90.00
_cell.angle_beta   90.00
_cell.angle_gamma   90.00
#
_symmetry.space_group_name_H-M   'P 1'
#
loop_
_entity.id
_entity.type
_entity.pdbx_description
1 polymer ?
#
loop_
_entity_poly.entity_id
_entity_poly.type
_entity_poly.pdbx_seq_one_letter_code
_entity_poly.pdbx_strand_id
1 'polypeptide(L)'
;MKTKILSLATLLITLLSVVNVSAQNIHFVGTPCYDAATNTVSGKVAGLGNNASGLTITITGQYGCDNPAGNKPPAWQNFTINNIPLANSGKSGQYTFSATLGSLQRPCPNSNWEVVFRSFVAKVATTNLSSPVSMTCP
;
A
#
# COMPACT_ATOMS: atom_id res chain seq x y z
N MET A 1 28.06 -53.38 27.65
CA MET A 1 27.50 -52.02 27.90
C MET A 1 28.09 -51.04 26.89
N LYS A 2 27.55 -50.94 25.66
CA LYS A 2 28.08 -50.07 24.59
C LYS A 2 26.96 -49.67 23.62
N THR A 3 26.01 -48.83 24.03
CA THR A 3 24.94 -48.37 23.10
C THR A 3 24.17 -47.11 23.51
N LYS A 4 24.66 -46.27 24.43
CA LYS A 4 23.86 -45.14 24.95
C LYS A 4 24.32 -43.72 24.56
N ILE A 5 25.36 -43.56 23.73
CA ILE A 5 25.96 -42.24 23.45
C ILE A 5 25.50 -41.65 22.09
N LEU A 6 24.80 -42.41 21.25
CA LEU A 6 24.42 -41.92 19.92
C LEU A 6 23.14 -41.05 19.87
N SER A 7 22.36 -40.98 20.95
CA SER A 7 21.04 -40.34 20.92
C SER A 7 21.03 -38.86 21.31
N LEU A 8 22.16 -38.31 21.77
CA LEU A 8 22.22 -36.91 22.24
C LEU A 8 22.67 -35.93 21.14
N ALA A 9 23.36 -36.40 20.10
CA ALA A 9 23.87 -35.57 19.01
C ALA A 9 22.76 -35.15 18.02
N THR A 10 21.72 -35.96 17.83
CA THR A 10 20.60 -35.67 16.92
C THR A 10 19.62 -34.64 17.46
N LEU A 11 19.55 -34.43 18.77
CA LEU A 11 18.65 -33.45 19.38
C LEU A 11 19.21 -32.02 19.33
N LEU A 12 20.53 -31.85 19.15
CA LEU A 12 21.18 -30.54 19.13
C LEU A 12 21.12 -29.86 17.75
N ILE A 13 20.96 -30.64 16.67
CA ILE A 13 20.93 -30.14 15.28
C ILE A 13 19.57 -29.51 14.92
N THR A 14 18.48 -29.88 15.61
CA THR A 14 17.15 -29.31 15.37
C THR A 14 16.91 -27.95 16.06
N LEU A 15 17.81 -27.49 16.93
CA LEU A 15 17.70 -26.18 17.59
C LEU A 15 18.35 -25.01 16.79
N LEU A 16 19.05 -25.30 15.68
CA LEU A 16 19.67 -24.26 14.84
C LEU A 16 18.84 -23.88 13.61
N SER A 17 17.55 -24.25 13.56
CA SER A 17 16.60 -23.57 12.68
C SER A 17 16.33 -22.17 13.25
N VAL A 18 17.30 -21.27 13.05
CA VAL A 18 17.14 -19.83 13.24
C VAL A 18 16.05 -19.40 12.27
N VAL A 19 14.81 -19.46 12.73
CA VAL A 19 13.71 -18.77 12.09
C VAL A 19 14.11 -17.30 12.16
N ASN A 20 14.59 -16.75 11.05
CA ASN A 20 14.75 -15.31 10.88
C ASN A 20 13.34 -14.71 10.85
N VAL A 21 12.68 -14.68 12.02
CA VAL A 21 11.47 -13.89 12.25
C VAL A 21 11.96 -12.46 12.29
N SER A 22 12.18 -11.91 11.11
CA SER A 22 12.32 -10.48 10.93
C SER A 22 10.96 -9.91 11.30
N ALA A 23 10.81 -9.42 12.53
CA ALA A 23 9.64 -8.65 12.91
C ALA A 23 9.70 -7.33 12.13
N GLN A 24 9.25 -7.37 10.87
CA GLN A 24 9.12 -6.19 10.02
C GLN A 24 8.06 -5.29 10.65
N ASN A 25 8.49 -4.19 11.27
CA ASN A 25 7.58 -3.16 11.79
C ASN A 25 7.16 -2.25 10.63
N ILE A 26 6.42 -2.83 9.69
CA ILE A 26 5.98 -2.15 8.48
C ILE A 26 5.03 -1.01 8.86
N HIS A 27 5.33 0.20 8.41
CA HIS A 27 4.48 1.37 8.61
C HIS A 27 4.61 2.34 7.44
N PHE A 28 3.58 3.17 7.22
CA PHE A 28 3.67 4.29 6.30
C PHE A 28 4.51 5.41 6.92
N VAL A 29 5.41 6.00 6.13
CA VAL A 29 6.16 7.19 6.53
C VAL A 29 5.37 8.41 6.09
N GLY A 30 4.67 9.01 7.05
CA GLY A 30 3.69 10.06 6.77
C GLY A 30 2.43 9.53 6.08
N THR A 31 1.62 10.46 5.58
CA THR A 31 0.37 10.14 4.87
C THR A 31 0.65 10.10 3.37
N PRO A 32 0.31 9.00 2.66
CA PRO A 32 0.31 8.98 1.20
C PRO A 32 -0.47 10.17 0.63
N CYS A 33 -0.08 10.64 -0.54
CA CYS A 33 -0.71 11.80 -1.14
C CYS A 33 -1.23 11.57 -2.55
N TYR A 34 -2.38 12.14 -2.85
CA TYR A 34 -2.93 12.30 -4.18
C TYR A 34 -2.64 13.70 -4.72
N ASP A 35 -1.91 13.76 -5.83
CA ASP A 35 -1.66 14.98 -6.60
C ASP A 35 -2.62 15.06 -7.79
N ALA A 36 -3.55 16.02 -7.73
CA ALA A 36 -4.56 16.25 -8.76
C ALA A 36 -3.96 16.79 -10.07
N ALA A 37 -2.81 17.47 -10.03
CA ALA A 37 -2.17 18.03 -11.23
C ALA A 37 -1.59 16.92 -12.13
N THR A 38 -1.04 15.88 -11.51
CA THR A 38 -0.46 14.72 -12.21
C THR A 38 -1.38 13.50 -12.21
N ASN A 39 -2.50 13.56 -11.49
CA ASN A 39 -3.40 12.44 -11.21
C ASN A 39 -2.68 11.23 -10.62
N THR A 40 -1.70 11.47 -9.74
CA THR A 40 -0.87 10.43 -9.14
C THR A 40 -1.12 10.29 -7.66
N VAL A 41 -1.06 9.05 -7.16
CA VAL A 41 -1.00 8.75 -5.74
C VAL A 41 0.39 8.24 -5.42
N SER A 42 1.06 8.88 -4.48
CA SER A 42 2.40 8.51 -4.06
C SER A 42 2.50 8.39 -2.55
N GLY A 43 3.53 7.69 -2.08
CA GLY A 43 3.77 7.57 -0.65
C GLY A 43 5.03 6.78 -0.34
N LYS A 44 5.26 6.55 0.95
CA LYS A 44 6.44 5.88 1.47
C LYS A 44 6.09 4.89 2.55
N VAL A 45 6.75 3.75 2.54
CA VAL A 45 6.63 2.68 3.53
C VAL A 45 8.02 2.36 4.07
N ALA A 46 8.11 2.16 5.38
CA ALA A 46 9.33 1.79 6.08
C ALA A 46 9.11 0.51 6.91
N GLY A 47 10.21 -0.05 7.44
CA GLY A 47 10.16 -1.24 8.29
C GLY A 47 10.11 -2.56 7.53
N LEU A 48 10.36 -2.52 6.22
CA LEU A 48 10.36 -3.68 5.30
C LEU A 48 11.67 -4.50 5.37
N GLY A 49 12.65 -4.06 6.16
CA GLY A 49 13.99 -4.66 6.21
C GLY A 49 14.72 -4.61 4.87
N ASN A 50 15.63 -5.56 4.65
CA ASN A 50 16.46 -5.58 3.45
C ASN A 50 15.77 -6.20 2.22
N ASN A 51 14.53 -6.68 2.35
CA ASN A 51 13.85 -7.36 1.26
C ASN A 51 12.36 -7.02 1.21
N ALA A 52 11.99 -6.17 0.24
CA ALA A 52 10.58 -5.88 -0.09
C ALA A 52 10.02 -6.81 -1.17
N SER A 53 10.74 -7.86 -1.57
CA SER A 53 10.28 -8.77 -2.63
C SER A 53 8.93 -9.39 -2.28
N GLY A 54 7.97 -9.22 -3.18
CA GLY A 54 6.61 -9.74 -3.02
C GLY A 54 5.62 -8.79 -2.34
N LEU A 55 6.08 -7.62 -1.85
CA LEU A 55 5.18 -6.60 -1.30
C LEU A 55 4.83 -5.54 -2.36
N THR A 56 3.55 -5.25 -2.46
CA THR A 56 3.00 -4.25 -3.36
C THR A 56 2.01 -3.36 -2.60
N ILE A 57 1.63 -2.23 -3.21
CA ILE A 57 0.55 -1.39 -2.71
C ILE A 57 -0.71 -1.67 -3.51
N THR A 58 -1.83 -1.73 -2.80
CA THR A 58 -3.17 -1.61 -3.37
C THR A 58 -3.74 -0.26 -2.97
N ILE A 59 -4.23 0.50 -3.93
CA ILE A 59 -5.00 1.73 -3.69
C ILE A 59 -6.46 1.44 -3.98
N THR A 60 -7.33 1.77 -3.05
CA THR A 60 -8.77 1.75 -3.25
C THR A 60 -9.36 3.11 -2.97
N GLY A 61 -10.50 3.40 -3.59
CA GLY A 61 -11.27 4.57 -3.23
C GLY A 61 -12.56 4.65 -4.02
N GLN A 62 -13.19 5.82 -3.94
CA GLN A 62 -14.38 6.14 -4.70
C GLN A 62 -14.15 7.38 -5.54
N TYR A 63 -14.77 7.41 -6.70
CA TYR A 63 -14.80 8.57 -7.57
C TYR A 63 -16.23 8.84 -8.04
N GLY A 64 -16.53 10.11 -8.24
CA GLY A 64 -17.87 10.58 -8.56
C GLY A 64 -17.82 11.95 -9.19
N CYS A 65 -18.99 12.56 -9.34
CA CYS A 65 -19.11 13.93 -9.79
C CYS A 65 -19.77 14.74 -8.69
N ASP A 66 -19.19 15.87 -8.34
CA ASP A 66 -19.81 16.82 -7.42
C ASP A 66 -20.52 17.91 -8.21
N ASN A 67 -21.63 18.41 -7.67
CA ASN A 67 -22.33 19.55 -8.20
C ASN A 67 -22.32 20.67 -7.15
N PRO A 68 -21.66 21.81 -7.42
CA PRO A 68 -21.65 22.93 -6.48
C PRO A 68 -23.04 23.51 -6.20
N ALA A 69 -24.04 23.26 -7.05
CA ALA A 69 -25.42 23.72 -6.86
C ALA A 69 -26.31 22.79 -6.01
N GLY A 70 -25.75 21.77 -5.35
CA GLY A 70 -26.49 20.96 -4.36
C GLY A 70 -27.49 19.94 -4.92
N ASN A 71 -27.53 19.70 -6.23
CA ASN A 71 -28.34 18.60 -6.77
C ASN A 71 -27.73 17.24 -6.41
N LYS A 72 -28.59 16.22 -6.25
CA LYS A 72 -28.17 14.85 -5.94
C LYS A 72 -27.16 14.34 -6.98
N PRO A 73 -25.91 14.03 -6.58
CA PRO A 73 -24.93 13.56 -7.52
C PRO A 73 -25.22 12.13 -8.01
N PRO A 74 -24.78 11.74 -9.22
CA PRO A 74 -24.87 10.37 -9.67
C PRO A 74 -24.10 9.45 -8.72
N ALA A 75 -24.51 8.18 -8.65
CA ALA A 75 -23.94 7.19 -7.74
C ALA A 75 -22.41 7.12 -7.84
N TRP A 76 -21.72 7.07 -6.71
CA TRP A 76 -20.27 6.96 -6.65
C TRP A 76 -19.81 5.61 -7.20
N GLN A 77 -18.64 5.59 -7.83
CA GLN A 77 -18.02 4.36 -8.33
C GLN A 77 -16.79 4.02 -7.49
N ASN A 78 -16.63 2.75 -7.16
CA ASN A 78 -15.43 2.26 -6.50
C ASN A 78 -14.35 2.02 -7.55
N PHE A 79 -13.09 2.23 -7.18
CA PHE A 79 -11.95 1.81 -7.99
C PHE A 79 -10.91 1.12 -7.11
N THR A 80 -10.10 0.28 -7.74
CA THR A 80 -8.98 -0.43 -7.13
C THR A 80 -7.82 -0.48 -8.11
N ILE A 81 -6.64 -0.05 -7.67
CA ILE A 81 -5.37 -0.23 -8.37
C ILE A 81 -4.54 -1.20 -7.55
N ASN A 82 -4.23 -2.35 -8.12
CA ASN A 82 -3.48 -3.41 -7.46
C ASN A 82 -2.03 -3.46 -7.94
N ASN A 83 -1.19 -4.18 -7.19
CA ASN A 83 0.16 -4.55 -7.60
C ASN A 83 1.06 -3.34 -7.90
N ILE A 84 0.87 -2.22 -7.20
CA ILE A 84 1.72 -1.06 -7.35
C ILE A 84 3.10 -1.41 -6.76
N PRO A 85 4.18 -1.30 -7.54
CA PRO A 85 5.49 -1.73 -7.10
C PRO A 85 6.06 -0.76 -6.04
N LEU A 86 6.84 -1.33 -5.13
CA LEU A 86 7.67 -0.58 -4.19
C LEU A 86 9.05 -0.34 -4.83
N ALA A 87 9.46 0.91 -4.91
CA ALA A 87 10.79 1.34 -5.36
C ALA A 87 11.68 1.69 -4.17
N ASN A 88 12.97 1.38 -4.24
CA ASN A 88 13.91 1.73 -3.18
C ASN A 88 14.03 3.27 -3.07
N SER A 89 13.89 3.80 -1.86
CA SER A 89 13.97 5.24 -1.60
C SER A 89 15.40 5.78 -1.43
N GLY A 90 16.42 4.92 -1.57
CA GLY A 90 17.83 5.20 -1.28
C GLY A 90 18.21 5.01 0.20
N LYS A 91 17.25 4.68 1.06
CA LYS A 91 17.48 4.34 2.48
C LYS A 91 17.10 2.89 2.74
N SER A 92 17.97 2.17 3.46
CA SER A 92 17.71 0.77 3.82
C SER A 92 16.38 0.64 4.58
N GLY A 93 15.57 -0.36 4.21
CA GLY A 93 14.27 -0.60 4.82
C GLY A 93 13.17 0.38 4.45
N GLN A 94 13.41 1.33 3.53
CA GLN A 94 12.43 2.33 3.11
C GLN A 94 12.19 2.29 1.60
N TYR A 95 10.92 2.29 1.23
CA TYR A 95 10.47 2.18 -0.15
C TYR A 95 9.39 3.20 -0.45
N THR A 96 9.39 3.72 -1.66
CA THR A 96 8.36 4.62 -2.18
C THR A 96 7.46 3.88 -3.15
N PHE A 97 6.22 4.33 -3.27
CA PHE A 97 5.32 3.90 -4.33
C PHE A 97 4.74 5.12 -5.05
N SER A 98 4.40 4.94 -6.31
CA SER A 98 3.66 5.91 -7.10
C SER A 98 2.78 5.18 -8.09
N ALA A 99 1.53 5.63 -8.22
CA ALA A 99 0.58 5.11 -9.17
C ALA A 99 -0.23 6.24 -9.78
N THR A 100 -0.26 6.29 -11.11
CA THR A 100 -1.19 7.16 -11.83
C THR A 100 -2.56 6.52 -11.77
N LEU A 101 -3.55 7.25 -11.25
CA LEU A 101 -4.93 6.89 -11.50
C LEU A 101 -5.11 7.08 -13.01
N GLY A 102 -5.38 6.02 -13.76
CA GLY A 102 -5.51 6.12 -15.23
C GLY A 102 -6.65 7.04 -15.65
N SER A 103 -7.17 6.89 -16.87
CA SER A 103 -8.41 7.54 -17.29
C SER A 103 -9.61 6.95 -16.53
N LEU A 104 -9.73 7.25 -15.23
CA LEU A 104 -10.97 7.12 -14.46
C LEU A 104 -11.94 8.20 -14.95
N GLN A 105 -12.26 8.16 -16.24
CA GLN A 105 -13.17 9.07 -16.90
C GLN A 105 -14.57 8.51 -16.73
N ARG A 106 -15.25 8.94 -15.67
CA ARG A 106 -16.69 9.08 -15.80
C ARG A 106 -16.97 10.46 -16.38
N PRO A 107 -17.64 10.58 -17.53
CA PRO A 107 -18.13 11.88 -17.96
C PRO A 107 -19.14 12.35 -16.91
N CYS A 108 -18.85 13.48 -16.28
CA CYS A 108 -19.85 14.13 -15.46
C CYS A 108 -21.01 14.62 -16.33
N PRO A 109 -22.23 14.75 -15.78
CA PRO A 109 -23.42 15.00 -16.59
C PRO A 109 -23.32 16.21 -17.53
N ASN A 110 -22.56 17.23 -17.15
CA ASN A 110 -22.20 18.37 -17.98
C ASN A 110 -20.94 19.07 -17.40
N SER A 111 -20.50 20.15 -18.05
CA SER A 111 -19.31 20.92 -17.67
C SER A 111 -19.40 21.67 -16.34
N ASN A 112 -20.58 21.76 -15.71
CA ASN A 112 -20.75 22.41 -14.41
C ASN A 112 -20.48 21.45 -13.23
N TRP A 113 -20.05 20.23 -13.52
CA TRP A 113 -19.78 19.18 -12.54
C TRP A 113 -18.31 18.80 -12.63
N GLU A 114 -17.69 18.60 -11.47
CA GLU A 114 -16.29 18.22 -11.39
C GLU A 114 -16.15 16.77 -10.93
N VAL A 115 -15.18 16.04 -11.50
CA VAL A 115 -14.82 14.72 -11.00
C VAL A 115 -14.14 14.89 -9.65
N VAL A 116 -14.65 14.20 -8.65
CA VAL A 116 -14.14 14.24 -7.28
C VAL A 116 -13.82 12.84 -6.79
N PHE A 117 -12.82 12.77 -5.94
CA PHE A 117 -12.32 11.53 -5.33
C PHE A 117 -12.60 11.55 -3.82
N ARG A 118 -12.98 10.40 -3.26
CA ARG A 118 -13.25 10.24 -1.81
C ARG A 118 -12.79 8.87 -1.32
N SER A 119 -12.60 8.77 0.00
CA SER A 119 -12.29 7.50 0.69
C SER A 119 -11.06 6.78 0.15
N PHE A 120 -10.01 7.52 -0.25
CA PHE A 120 -8.78 6.90 -0.73
C PHE A 120 -8.01 6.23 0.40
N VAL A 121 -7.62 4.99 0.17
CA VAL A 121 -6.84 4.20 1.11
C VAL A 121 -5.72 3.50 0.34
N ALA A 122 -4.49 3.66 0.81
CA ALA A 122 -3.36 2.85 0.40
C ALA A 122 -3.19 1.70 1.39
N LYS A 123 -3.06 0.47 0.89
CA LYS A 123 -2.87 -0.74 1.70
C LYS A 123 -1.63 -1.48 1.23
N VAL A 124 -0.81 -1.95 2.16
CA VAL A 124 0.29 -2.85 1.83
C VAL A 124 -0.27 -4.26 1.63
N ALA A 125 -0.09 -4.83 0.45
CA ALA A 125 -0.61 -6.14 0.07
C ALA A 125 -0.17 -7.21 1.07
N THR A 126 -1.03 -8.21 1.29
CA THR A 126 -0.82 -9.33 2.24
C THR A 126 -0.70 -8.94 3.73
N THR A 127 -0.85 -7.65 4.06
CA THR A 127 -0.86 -7.16 5.45
C THR A 127 -2.20 -6.50 5.81
N ASN A 128 -2.39 -6.18 7.09
CA ASN A 128 -3.49 -5.33 7.56
C ASN A 128 -3.11 -3.84 7.61
N LEU A 129 -1.89 -3.48 7.18
CA LEU A 129 -1.42 -2.10 7.21
C LEU A 129 -2.08 -1.31 6.08
N SER A 130 -2.79 -0.26 6.47
CA SER A 130 -3.42 0.70 5.56
C SER A 130 -3.26 2.13 6.09
N SER A 131 -3.31 3.09 5.17
CA SER A 131 -3.26 4.52 5.49
C SER A 131 -4.21 5.28 4.56
N PRO A 132 -4.97 6.26 5.08
CA PRO A 132 -5.74 7.15 4.22
C PRO A 132 -4.79 7.91 3.31
N VAL A 133 -5.24 8.21 2.09
CA VAL A 133 -4.50 9.09 1.18
C VAL A 133 -5.02 10.51 1.37
N SER A 134 -4.11 11.45 1.59
CA SER A 134 -4.39 12.88 1.63
C SER A 134 -4.73 13.39 0.24
N MET A 135 -5.76 14.23 0.14
CA MET A 135 -6.08 14.98 -1.10
C MET A 135 -5.31 16.29 -1.20
N THR A 136 -4.56 16.65 -0.15
CA THR A 136 -3.71 17.84 -0.09
C THR A 136 -2.27 17.41 0.12
N CYS A 137 -1.44 17.58 -0.90
CA CYS A 137 0.00 17.32 -0.80
C CYS A 137 0.74 18.51 -0.20
N PRO A 138 1.76 18.27 0.64
CA PRO A 138 2.69 19.30 1.07
C PRO A 138 3.59 19.79 -0.09
#